data_AF-A0A1D6ZMA8-F1
#
_entry.id   AF-A0A1D6ZMA8-F1
#
_cell.length_a   1.000
_cell.length_b   1.000
_cell.length_c   1.000
_cell.angle_alpha   90.00
_cell.angle_beta   90.00
_cell.angle_gamma   90.00
#
_symmetry.space_group_name_H-M   'P 1'
#
loop_
_entity.id
_entity.type
_entity.pdbx_description
1 polymer ?
#
loop_
_entity_poly.entity_id
_entity_poly.type
_entity_poly.pdbx_seq_one_letter_code
_entity_poly.pdbx_strand_id
1 'polypeptide(L)'
;MSDTLEDMIYRRTLSCGTIQVTRDQGDVSLDDLFDIAERRNPKRAFLFVSKVLGRHIPVPPSVMRQAYRQLASQFPATLTGPVLFIGMAETAVGLGAGVFDEVRHQHRESVYLTSTRHPVDGTLLCEFKEEHSHATDHLIYLPDDEEKRRRVTNARTLVLIDDEATTGNTFINLLSALRNTGKLQHIEQVIAVTLTDWSSNALSERTSLPVTSVSLVSGQWGWTPLPDAPVPDMPKVNVTSRGEWDILGKQSWGRLGMLAPAADLGHEVSVRKGERILVLGTGEFVWEPFLLAERLEAAGAQALYGSTTRSPIAVGYAIESAISFTDNYGLGIPNFVYNVAHQQFDRILVCTETPAESIDTQLLKALAEVAPVVEIVTYE
;
A
#
# COMPACT_ATOMS: atom_id res chain seq x y z
N MET A 1 -0.99 25.39 26.89
CA MET A 1 -2.29 25.52 26.18
C MET A 1 -2.14 26.08 24.77
N SER A 2 -1.00 26.69 24.37
CA SER A 2 -0.72 27.01 22.96
C SER A 2 -0.22 25.81 22.16
N ASP A 3 0.65 24.97 22.73
CA ASP A 3 1.26 23.84 21.99
C ASP A 3 0.28 22.72 21.62
N THR A 4 -0.87 22.64 22.30
CA THR A 4 -1.88 21.59 22.04
C THR A 4 -2.78 21.87 20.84
N LEU A 5 -2.84 23.11 20.34
CA LEU A 5 -3.66 23.48 19.18
C LEU A 5 -2.88 23.36 17.86
N GLU A 6 -1.55 23.50 17.89
CA GLU A 6 -0.71 23.39 16.67
C GLU A 6 -0.65 21.94 16.15
N ASP A 7 -0.61 20.94 17.03
CA ASP A 7 -0.63 19.51 16.64
C ASP A 7 -1.98 19.03 16.05
N MET A 8 -3.02 19.86 16.10
CA MET A 8 -4.35 19.53 15.57
C MET A 8 -4.55 19.95 14.12
N ILE A 9 -3.79 20.93 13.61
CA ILE A 9 -4.00 21.50 12.28
C ILE A 9 -2.72 21.41 11.47
N TYR A 10 -2.76 20.64 10.40
CA TYR A 10 -1.69 20.61 9.40
C TYR A 10 -2.10 21.44 8.18
N ARG A 11 -1.19 22.24 7.63
CA ARG A 11 -1.43 23.03 6.43
C ARG A 11 -0.23 23.00 5.50
N ARG A 12 -0.48 22.77 4.21
CA ARG A 12 0.56 22.82 3.16
C ARG A 12 0.06 23.61 1.96
N THR A 13 0.84 24.61 1.55
CA THR A 13 0.62 25.34 0.30
C THR A 13 1.44 24.74 -0.81
N LEU A 14 0.75 24.26 -1.83
CA LEU A 14 1.28 23.72 -3.07
C LEU A 14 1.20 24.77 -4.19
N SER A 15 1.73 24.47 -5.38
CA SER A 15 1.69 25.39 -6.53
C SER A 15 0.27 25.62 -7.05
N CYS A 16 -0.62 24.66 -6.81
CA CYS A 16 -2.00 24.67 -7.30
C CYS A 16 -3.08 24.95 -6.24
N GLY A 17 -2.71 25.10 -4.97
CA GLY A 17 -3.67 25.29 -3.89
C GLY A 17 -3.09 25.06 -2.52
N THR A 18 -3.91 25.26 -1.49
CA THR A 18 -3.55 24.96 -0.10
C THR A 18 -4.46 23.87 0.44
N ILE A 19 -3.86 22.83 0.99
CA ILE A 19 -4.56 21.82 1.78
C ILE A 19 -4.46 22.17 3.26
N GLN A 20 -5.57 22.01 3.96
CA GLN A 20 -5.62 22.01 5.41
C GLN A 20 -6.23 20.70 5.88
N VAL A 21 -5.65 20.13 6.93
CA VAL A 21 -6.14 18.94 7.61
C VAL A 21 -6.31 19.29 9.08
N THR A 22 -7.40 18.83 9.68
CA THR A 22 -7.69 18.99 11.10
C THR A 22 -7.90 17.60 11.69
N ARG A 23 -7.12 17.25 12.70
CA ARG A 23 -7.24 15.98 13.42
C ARG A 23 -8.35 16.07 14.47
N ASP A 24 -9.27 15.11 14.41
CA ASP A 24 -10.31 14.93 15.42
C ASP A 24 -9.93 13.83 16.41
N GLN A 25 -9.31 12.73 15.95
CA GLN A 25 -8.87 11.61 16.78
C GLN A 25 -7.50 11.08 16.35
N GLY A 26 -6.85 10.36 17.27
CA GLY A 26 -5.54 9.74 17.07
C GLY A 26 -4.42 10.49 17.79
N ASP A 27 -3.43 9.75 18.28
CA ASP A 27 -2.33 10.30 19.08
C ASP A 27 -1.04 10.53 18.26
N VAL A 28 -1.02 10.07 17.01
CA VAL A 28 0.13 10.24 16.11
C VAL A 28 0.15 11.68 15.58
N SER A 29 1.32 12.31 15.57
CA SER A 29 1.53 13.62 14.95
C SER A 29 1.23 13.56 13.45
N LEU A 30 0.53 14.57 12.92
CA LEU A 30 0.23 14.67 11.49
C LEU A 30 1.51 14.76 10.66
N ASP A 31 2.50 15.52 11.15
CA ASP A 31 3.79 15.70 10.49
C ASP A 31 4.66 14.44 10.53
N ASP A 32 4.50 13.56 11.52
CA ASP A 32 5.22 12.29 11.55
C ASP A 32 4.55 11.23 10.66
N LEU A 33 3.24 11.35 10.44
CA LEU A 33 2.47 10.35 9.69
C LEU A 33 2.51 10.58 8.18
N PHE A 34 2.41 11.83 7.73
CA PHE A 34 2.42 12.16 6.30
C PHE A 34 3.06 13.53 6.00
N ASP A 35 3.29 13.77 4.71
CA ASP A 35 3.43 15.11 4.12
C ASP A 35 2.60 15.11 2.82
N ILE A 36 2.57 16.23 2.10
CA ILE A 36 1.76 16.37 0.90
C ILE A 36 2.66 16.54 -0.31
N ALA A 37 2.31 15.86 -1.40
CA ALA A 37 2.92 16.05 -2.71
C ALA A 37 1.88 16.47 -3.75
N GLU A 38 2.37 17.04 -4.84
CA GLU A 38 1.56 17.37 -6.00
C GLU A 38 1.49 16.20 -6.97
N ARG A 39 0.29 15.90 -7.45
CA ARG A 39 0.11 14.92 -8.50
C ARG A 39 0.25 15.58 -9.86
N ARG A 40 0.72 14.79 -10.83
CA ARG A 40 0.62 15.16 -12.25
C ARG A 40 -0.76 14.80 -12.80
N ASN A 41 -1.83 15.34 -12.19
CA ASN A 41 -3.22 15.05 -12.55
C ASN A 41 -4.12 16.29 -12.36
N PRO A 42 -4.78 16.79 -13.43
CA PRO A 42 -5.62 17.99 -13.34
C PRO A 42 -6.88 17.82 -12.47
N LYS A 43 -7.31 16.58 -12.18
CA LYS A 43 -8.52 16.29 -11.38
C LYS A 43 -8.23 16.00 -9.91
N ARG A 44 -6.98 15.70 -9.57
CA ARG A 44 -6.53 15.43 -8.19
C ARG A 44 -5.23 16.17 -7.99
N ALA A 45 -5.30 17.38 -7.43
CA ALA A 45 -4.16 18.28 -7.33
C ALA A 45 -3.04 17.76 -6.39
N PHE A 46 -3.41 17.06 -5.33
CA PHE A 46 -2.49 16.63 -4.28
C PHE A 46 -2.61 15.14 -3.95
N LEU A 47 -1.67 14.65 -3.14
CA LEU A 47 -1.58 13.31 -2.60
C LEU A 47 -1.07 13.39 -1.15
N PHE A 48 -1.67 12.59 -0.26
CA PHE A 48 -1.08 12.27 1.04
C PHE A 48 0.08 11.30 0.86
N VAL A 49 1.27 11.71 1.27
CA VAL A 49 2.49 10.91 1.19
C VAL A 49 2.79 10.34 2.56
N SER A 50 2.49 9.06 2.76
CA SER A 50 2.79 8.36 4.01
C SER A 50 4.29 8.32 4.28
N LYS A 51 4.67 8.66 5.52
CA LYS A 51 6.01 8.54 6.09
C LYS A 51 6.26 7.22 6.82
N VAL A 52 5.29 6.29 6.77
CA VAL A 52 5.33 5.02 7.51
C VAL A 52 5.09 3.78 6.65
N LEU A 53 4.89 3.92 5.33
CA LEU A 53 4.58 2.78 4.43
C LEU A 53 5.67 2.39 3.45
N GLY A 54 6.77 3.15 3.32
CA GLY A 54 7.80 2.81 2.34
C GLY A 54 7.35 2.92 0.87
N ARG A 55 6.21 3.54 0.55
CA ARG A 55 5.72 3.63 -0.85
C ARG A 55 6.43 4.73 -1.64
N HIS A 56 6.48 5.93 -1.08
CA HIS A 56 7.05 7.11 -1.74
C HIS A 56 8.28 7.66 -1.01
N ILE A 57 8.43 7.33 0.27
CA ILE A 57 9.57 7.67 1.11
C ILE A 57 10.07 6.33 1.66
N PRO A 58 11.32 5.92 1.41
CA PRO A 58 11.88 4.76 2.06
C PRO A 58 11.91 4.92 3.58
N VAL A 59 11.50 3.90 4.34
CA VAL A 59 11.36 3.95 5.81
C VAL A 59 12.10 2.80 6.48
N PRO A 60 12.56 2.96 7.73
CA PRO A 60 13.01 1.83 8.52
C PRO A 60 11.88 0.79 8.69
N PRO A 61 12.15 -0.52 8.52
CA PRO A 61 11.12 -1.56 8.67
C PRO A 61 10.43 -1.52 10.03
N SER A 62 11.17 -1.22 11.10
CA SER A 62 10.65 -1.03 12.46
C SER A 62 9.55 0.04 12.56
N VAL A 63 9.66 1.15 11.81
CA VAL A 63 8.65 2.23 11.78
C VAL A 63 7.36 1.71 11.15
N MET A 64 7.47 1.02 10.01
CA MET A 64 6.32 0.44 9.30
C MET A 64 5.65 -0.67 10.14
N ARG A 65 6.44 -1.54 10.79
CA ARG A 65 5.94 -2.55 11.74
C ARG A 65 5.22 -1.92 12.93
N GLN A 66 5.71 -0.79 13.45
CA GLN A 66 5.07 -0.07 14.55
C GLN A 66 3.68 0.45 14.15
N ALA A 67 3.53 0.99 12.94
CA ALA A 67 2.23 1.42 12.42
C ALA A 67 1.23 0.26 12.38
N TYR A 68 1.66 -0.94 11.94
CA TYR A 68 0.81 -2.13 11.92
C TYR A 68 0.36 -2.55 13.31
N ARG A 69 1.27 -2.56 14.28
CA ARG A 69 0.96 -2.88 15.68
C ARG A 69 -0.01 -1.88 16.30
N GLN A 70 0.16 -0.59 16.01
CA GLN A 70 -0.75 0.46 16.49
C GLN A 70 -2.16 0.26 15.94
N LEU A 71 -2.31 0.00 14.63
CA LEU A 71 -3.60 -0.31 14.04
C LEU A 71 -4.20 -1.59 14.64
N ALA A 72 -3.42 -2.67 14.70
CA ALA A 72 -3.87 -3.95 15.26
C ALA A 72 -4.32 -3.83 16.73
N SER A 73 -3.68 -2.98 17.53
CA SER A 73 -4.06 -2.76 18.94
C SER A 73 -5.43 -2.12 19.14
N GLN A 74 -5.97 -1.47 18.10
CA GLN A 74 -7.29 -0.84 18.12
C GLN A 74 -8.41 -1.80 17.67
N PHE A 75 -8.08 -3.01 17.21
CA PHE A 75 -9.10 -3.98 16.85
C PHE A 75 -9.92 -4.42 18.07
N PRO A 76 -11.21 -4.75 17.89
CA PRO A 76 -11.99 -5.39 18.93
C PRO A 76 -11.31 -6.68 19.43
N ALA A 77 -11.32 -6.90 20.75
CA ALA A 77 -10.68 -8.06 21.38
C ALA A 77 -11.18 -9.42 20.86
N THR A 78 -12.42 -9.46 20.35
CA THR A 78 -13.00 -10.65 19.72
C THR A 78 -13.69 -10.28 18.41
N LEU A 79 -13.31 -10.97 17.35
CA LEU A 79 -13.95 -10.90 16.04
C LEU A 79 -14.74 -12.17 15.77
N THR A 80 -15.90 -12.03 15.16
CA THR A 80 -16.70 -13.15 14.68
C THR A 80 -16.03 -13.77 13.45
N GLY A 81 -15.41 -14.94 13.62
CA GLY A 81 -14.70 -15.64 12.55
C GLY A 81 -15.60 -16.53 11.68
N PRO A 82 -15.14 -16.96 10.49
CA PRO A 82 -13.88 -16.60 9.84
C PRO A 82 -13.75 -15.10 9.51
N VAL A 83 -12.52 -14.59 9.51
CA VAL A 83 -12.22 -13.16 9.28
C VAL A 83 -11.49 -13.00 7.95
N LEU A 84 -12.08 -12.24 7.03
CA LEU A 84 -11.50 -11.96 5.72
C LEU A 84 -10.88 -10.56 5.71
N PHE A 85 -9.57 -10.47 5.49
CA PHE A 85 -8.85 -9.21 5.31
C PHE A 85 -8.64 -8.96 3.82
N ILE A 86 -8.91 -7.74 3.34
CA ILE A 86 -8.70 -7.34 1.95
C ILE A 86 -7.90 -6.03 1.90
N GLY A 87 -6.65 -6.12 1.45
CA GLY A 87 -5.82 -4.96 1.15
C GLY A 87 -6.10 -4.36 -0.23
N MET A 88 -6.13 -3.03 -0.31
CA MET A 88 -6.29 -2.30 -1.56
C MET A 88 -4.95 -2.15 -2.28
N ALA A 89 -4.89 -2.59 -3.54
CA ALA A 89 -3.75 -2.31 -4.38
C ALA A 89 -3.71 -0.82 -4.79
N GLU A 90 -2.56 -0.22 -5.00
CA GLU A 90 -1.23 -0.78 -4.77
C GLU A 90 -0.72 -0.45 -3.35
N THR A 91 -1.04 0.74 -2.84
CA THR A 91 -0.40 1.29 -1.63
C THR A 91 -0.69 0.48 -0.37
N ALA A 92 -1.90 -0.04 -0.22
CA ALA A 92 -2.32 -0.75 0.97
C ALA A 92 -2.08 -2.28 0.94
N VAL A 93 -1.43 -2.83 -0.10
CA VAL A 93 -1.09 -4.27 -0.13
C VAL A 93 -0.17 -4.64 1.04
N GLY A 94 0.89 -3.86 1.27
CA GLY A 94 1.81 -4.09 2.39
C GLY A 94 1.16 -3.83 3.74
N LEU A 95 0.38 -2.75 3.84
CA LEU A 95 -0.38 -2.38 5.03
C LEU A 95 -1.37 -3.48 5.45
N GLY A 96 -2.17 -3.97 4.49
CA GLY A 96 -3.14 -5.03 4.71
C GLY A 96 -2.49 -6.33 5.19
N ALA A 97 -1.38 -6.73 4.57
CA ALA A 97 -0.63 -7.92 4.96
C ALA A 97 -0.02 -7.78 6.37
N GLY A 98 0.51 -6.60 6.70
CA GLY A 98 1.06 -6.29 8.03
C GLY A 98 0.02 -6.31 9.14
N VAL A 99 -1.11 -5.63 8.94
CA VAL A 99 -2.23 -5.65 9.90
C VAL A 99 -2.78 -7.07 10.06
N PHE A 100 -2.95 -7.81 8.97
CA PHE A 100 -3.34 -9.21 9.02
C PHE A 100 -2.36 -10.05 9.86
N ASP A 101 -1.06 -9.89 9.66
CA ASP A 101 -0.03 -10.64 10.38
C ASP A 101 -0.07 -10.41 11.90
N GLU A 102 -0.28 -9.16 12.34
CA GLU A 102 -0.42 -8.82 13.76
C GLU A 102 -1.72 -9.38 14.37
N VAL A 103 -2.84 -9.33 13.63
CA VAL A 103 -4.18 -9.65 14.16
C VAL A 103 -4.50 -11.16 14.09
N ARG A 104 -4.04 -11.87 13.05
CA ARG A 104 -4.43 -13.27 12.78
C ARG A 104 -4.09 -14.24 13.93
N HIS A 105 -3.12 -13.91 14.78
CA HIS A 105 -2.72 -14.76 15.92
C HIS A 105 -3.86 -14.94 16.94
N GLN A 106 -4.71 -13.93 17.10
CA GLN A 106 -5.87 -13.94 17.99
C GLN A 106 -7.12 -14.53 17.29
N HIS A 107 -7.13 -14.56 15.96
CA HIS A 107 -8.25 -15.02 15.14
C HIS A 107 -7.77 -16.07 14.12
N ARG A 108 -7.63 -17.32 14.57
CA ARG A 108 -6.99 -18.40 13.78
C ARG A 108 -7.66 -18.74 12.45
N GLU A 109 -8.96 -18.47 12.29
CA GLU A 109 -9.69 -18.61 11.03
C GLU A 109 -9.66 -17.34 10.17
N SER A 110 -8.56 -16.59 10.22
CA SER A 110 -8.34 -15.44 9.34
C SER A 110 -7.76 -15.86 7.99
N VAL A 111 -8.06 -15.09 6.95
CA VAL A 111 -7.46 -15.20 5.61
C VAL A 111 -7.26 -13.81 5.03
N TYR A 112 -6.12 -13.59 4.37
CA TYR A 112 -5.80 -12.34 3.70
C TYR A 112 -5.90 -12.49 2.18
N LEU A 113 -6.58 -11.55 1.55
CA LEU A 113 -6.57 -11.29 0.11
C LEU A 113 -6.07 -9.87 -0.15
N THR A 114 -5.62 -9.61 -1.36
CA THR A 114 -5.46 -8.25 -1.86
C THR A 114 -6.20 -8.12 -3.19
N SER A 115 -6.65 -6.90 -3.50
CA SER A 115 -6.93 -6.59 -4.90
C SER A 115 -5.64 -6.53 -5.70
N THR A 116 -5.75 -6.66 -7.02
CA THR A 116 -4.63 -6.56 -7.95
C THR A 116 -5.07 -5.89 -9.24
N ARG A 117 -4.14 -5.19 -9.89
CA ARG A 117 -4.28 -4.63 -11.24
C ARG A 117 -3.57 -5.51 -12.28
N HIS A 118 -2.99 -6.63 -11.85
CA HIS A 118 -2.29 -7.58 -12.70
C HIS A 118 -3.12 -8.86 -12.81
N PRO A 119 -3.77 -9.12 -13.96
CA PRO A 119 -4.52 -10.34 -14.16
C PRO A 119 -3.62 -11.57 -14.01
N VAL A 120 -4.10 -12.56 -13.26
CA VAL A 120 -3.48 -13.89 -13.13
C VAL A 120 -4.47 -14.98 -13.52
N ASP A 121 -3.95 -16.17 -13.78
CA ASP A 121 -4.76 -17.36 -13.98
C ASP A 121 -5.39 -17.76 -12.63
N GLY A 122 -6.71 -17.61 -12.51
CA GLY A 122 -7.42 -17.87 -11.25
C GLY A 122 -8.92 -17.57 -11.36
N THR A 123 -9.70 -18.06 -10.39
CA THR A 123 -11.14 -17.77 -10.36
C THR A 123 -11.40 -16.37 -9.79
N LEU A 124 -12.00 -15.46 -10.55
CA LEU A 124 -12.38 -14.15 -10.04
C LEU A 124 -13.46 -14.26 -8.95
N LEU A 125 -13.19 -13.65 -7.80
CA LEU A 125 -14.20 -13.39 -6.77
C LEU A 125 -15.07 -12.22 -7.22
N CYS A 126 -14.46 -11.06 -7.48
CA CYS A 126 -15.12 -9.87 -8.01
C CYS A 126 -14.14 -8.96 -8.77
N GLU A 127 -14.73 -8.02 -9.50
CA GLU A 127 -14.07 -6.89 -10.12
C GLU A 127 -14.78 -5.60 -9.67
N PHE A 128 -14.05 -4.51 -9.46
CA PHE A 128 -14.65 -3.19 -9.25
C PHE A 128 -13.78 -2.06 -9.77
N LYS A 129 -14.41 -0.89 -9.96
CA LYS A 129 -13.79 0.33 -10.48
C LYS A 129 -13.73 1.40 -9.40
N GLU A 130 -12.61 2.09 -9.30
CA GLU A 130 -12.51 3.32 -8.53
C GLU A 130 -13.01 4.51 -9.38
N GLU A 131 -13.87 5.36 -8.83
CA GLU A 131 -14.50 6.49 -9.56
C GLU A 131 -13.49 7.55 -10.06
N HIS A 132 -12.27 7.55 -9.51
CA HIS A 132 -11.24 8.55 -9.79
C HIS A 132 -10.07 8.01 -10.64
N SER A 133 -10.09 6.73 -11.03
CA SER A 133 -9.13 6.14 -11.95
C SER A 133 -9.78 5.99 -13.33
N HIS A 134 -9.25 6.68 -14.34
CA HIS A 134 -9.88 6.73 -15.66
C HIS A 134 -9.84 5.42 -16.47
N ALA A 135 -9.29 4.32 -15.95
CA ALA A 135 -9.40 2.95 -16.50
C ALA A 135 -8.47 1.99 -15.71
N THR A 136 -8.82 1.58 -14.49
CA THR A 136 -8.12 0.44 -13.88
C THR A 136 -9.08 -0.38 -13.03
N ASP A 137 -9.39 -1.57 -13.53
CA ASP A 137 -10.21 -2.55 -12.82
C ASP A 137 -9.38 -3.18 -11.70
N HIS A 138 -9.94 -3.21 -10.49
CA HIS A 138 -9.38 -3.98 -9.38
C HIS A 138 -9.96 -5.38 -9.44
N LEU A 139 -9.07 -6.37 -9.55
CA LEU A 139 -9.40 -7.78 -9.56
C LEU A 139 -9.16 -8.36 -8.17
N ILE A 140 -10.10 -9.16 -7.68
CA ILE A 140 -9.91 -9.97 -6.47
C ILE A 140 -10.17 -11.41 -6.86
N TYR A 141 -9.24 -12.30 -6.53
CA TYR A 141 -9.31 -13.70 -6.86
C TYR A 141 -9.78 -14.54 -5.67
N LEU A 142 -10.55 -15.57 -5.97
CA LEU A 142 -10.90 -16.62 -5.02
C LEU A 142 -9.72 -17.60 -4.95
N PRO A 143 -9.20 -17.91 -3.75
CA PRO A 143 -8.09 -18.86 -3.59
C PRO A 143 -8.42 -20.24 -4.16
N ASP A 144 -7.46 -20.92 -4.79
CA ASP A 144 -7.62 -22.30 -5.25
C ASP A 144 -7.50 -23.33 -4.13
N ASP A 145 -6.72 -23.02 -3.09
CA ASP A 145 -6.63 -23.81 -1.87
C ASP A 145 -7.99 -23.89 -1.15
N GLU A 146 -8.41 -25.12 -0.81
CA GLU A 146 -9.74 -25.40 -0.25
C GLU A 146 -9.99 -24.71 1.10
N GLU A 147 -9.00 -24.69 1.99
CA GLU A 147 -9.13 -24.09 3.32
C GLU A 147 -9.19 -22.56 3.23
N LYS A 148 -8.34 -21.94 2.40
CA LYS A 148 -8.41 -20.50 2.13
C LYS A 148 -9.77 -20.14 1.52
N ARG A 149 -10.22 -20.89 0.52
CA ARG A 149 -11.52 -20.70 -0.14
C ARG A 149 -12.67 -20.82 0.86
N ARG A 150 -12.65 -21.82 1.74
CA ARG A 150 -13.64 -22.01 2.81
C ARG A 150 -13.68 -20.80 3.75
N ARG A 151 -12.54 -20.27 4.18
CA ARG A 151 -12.49 -19.08 5.04
C ARG A 151 -13.04 -17.84 4.35
N VAL A 152 -12.74 -17.65 3.07
CA VAL A 152 -13.30 -16.55 2.27
C VAL A 152 -14.82 -16.67 2.20
N THR A 153 -15.36 -17.80 1.74
CA THR A 153 -16.80 -17.94 1.49
C THR A 153 -17.66 -17.95 2.75
N ASN A 154 -17.10 -18.41 3.87
CA ASN A 154 -17.78 -18.43 5.17
C ASN A 154 -17.44 -17.23 6.05
N ALA A 155 -16.73 -16.22 5.54
CA ALA A 155 -16.33 -15.06 6.33
C ALA A 155 -17.54 -14.36 6.96
N ARG A 156 -17.42 -14.05 8.25
CA ARG A 156 -18.43 -13.34 9.05
C ARG A 156 -18.00 -11.92 9.37
N THR A 157 -16.69 -11.68 9.46
CA THR A 157 -16.10 -10.34 9.58
C THR A 157 -15.31 -10.02 8.33
N LEU A 158 -15.59 -8.86 7.73
CA LEU A 158 -14.83 -8.32 6.60
C LEU A 158 -13.98 -7.15 7.06
N VAL A 159 -12.66 -7.25 6.89
CA VAL A 159 -11.71 -6.17 7.15
C VAL A 159 -11.26 -5.59 5.82
N LEU A 160 -11.57 -4.32 5.57
CA LEU A 160 -11.17 -3.59 4.37
C LEU A 160 -10.04 -2.63 4.74
N ILE A 161 -8.92 -2.69 4.01
CA ILE A 161 -7.73 -1.90 4.33
C ILE A 161 -7.33 -1.05 3.15
N ASP A 162 -7.25 0.26 3.37
CA ASP A 162 -6.65 1.23 2.45
C ASP A 162 -5.62 2.08 3.20
N ASP A 163 -4.79 2.89 2.54
CA ASP A 163 -3.86 3.78 3.24
C ASP A 163 -4.56 5.07 3.70
N GLU A 164 -5.45 5.61 2.87
CA GLU A 164 -6.19 6.85 3.09
C GLU A 164 -7.66 6.72 2.67
N ALA A 165 -8.58 7.29 3.45
CA ALA A 165 -9.98 7.44 3.06
C ALA A 165 -10.43 8.91 3.08
N THR A 166 -10.83 9.45 1.94
CA THR A 166 -11.31 10.85 1.80
C THR A 166 -12.82 10.95 1.65
N THR A 167 -13.41 10.20 0.70
CA THR A 167 -14.87 10.18 0.49
C THR A 167 -15.50 8.88 0.96
N GLY A 168 -14.68 7.86 1.27
CA GLY A 168 -15.12 6.50 1.58
C GLY A 168 -15.71 5.72 0.38
N ASN A 169 -15.71 6.29 -0.83
CA ASN A 169 -16.29 5.63 -2.01
C ASN A 169 -15.57 4.32 -2.34
N THR A 170 -14.25 4.25 -2.16
CA THR A 170 -13.46 3.04 -2.40
C THR A 170 -13.98 1.85 -1.59
N PHE A 171 -14.15 2.02 -0.27
CA PHE A 171 -14.68 0.97 0.59
C PHE A 171 -16.12 0.58 0.24
N ILE A 172 -16.98 1.55 -0.09
CA ILE A 172 -18.38 1.28 -0.46
C ILE A 172 -18.47 0.49 -1.76
N ASN A 173 -17.68 0.89 -2.77
CA ASN A 173 -17.67 0.23 -4.07
C ASN A 173 -17.14 -1.20 -3.95
N LEU A 174 -16.07 -1.39 -3.18
CA LEU A 174 -15.54 -2.72 -2.88
C LEU A 174 -16.56 -3.58 -2.12
N LEU A 175 -17.15 -3.06 -1.04
CA LEU A 175 -18.16 -3.78 -0.27
C LEU A 175 -19.35 -4.19 -1.15
N SER A 176 -19.83 -3.28 -2.01
CA SER A 176 -20.91 -3.57 -2.94
C SER A 176 -20.52 -4.67 -3.94
N ALA A 177 -19.33 -4.59 -4.53
CA ALA A 177 -18.84 -5.58 -5.48
C ALA A 177 -18.73 -6.97 -4.84
N LEU A 178 -18.19 -7.05 -3.62
CA LEU A 178 -18.06 -8.28 -2.84
C LEU A 178 -19.42 -8.89 -2.48
N ARG A 179 -20.38 -8.08 -2.03
CA ARG A 179 -21.73 -8.57 -1.70
C ARG A 179 -22.49 -9.07 -2.93
N ASN A 180 -22.32 -8.39 -4.07
CA ASN A 180 -22.98 -8.75 -5.32
C ASN A 180 -22.46 -10.08 -5.92
N THR A 181 -21.33 -10.62 -5.44
CA THR A 181 -20.84 -11.93 -5.87
C THR A 181 -21.75 -13.09 -5.47
N GLY A 182 -22.56 -12.91 -4.43
CA GLY A 182 -23.31 -14.00 -3.79
C GLY A 182 -22.43 -15.04 -3.09
N LYS A 183 -21.10 -14.88 -3.04
CA LYS A 183 -20.14 -15.81 -2.41
C LYS A 183 -19.80 -15.44 -0.95
N LEU A 184 -20.17 -14.23 -0.52
CA LEU A 184 -19.90 -13.67 0.81
C LEU A 184 -21.21 -13.36 1.55
N GLN A 185 -22.06 -14.39 1.71
CA GLN A 185 -23.42 -14.23 2.25
C GLN A 185 -23.47 -14.12 3.78
N HIS A 186 -22.38 -14.49 4.45
CA HIS A 186 -22.32 -14.61 5.91
C HIS A 186 -21.73 -13.37 6.61
N ILE A 187 -21.44 -12.30 5.87
CA ILE A 187 -20.83 -11.09 6.44
C ILE A 187 -21.82 -10.41 7.40
N GLU A 188 -21.41 -10.30 8.65
CA GLU A 188 -22.17 -9.73 9.76
C GLU A 188 -21.67 -8.36 10.18
N GLN A 189 -20.39 -8.05 9.91
CA GLN A 189 -19.77 -6.77 10.26
C GLN A 189 -18.61 -6.43 9.33
N VAL A 190 -18.28 -5.14 9.29
CA VAL A 190 -17.15 -4.60 8.53
C VAL A 190 -16.22 -3.83 9.46
N ILE A 191 -14.92 -4.02 9.27
CA ILE A 191 -13.87 -3.18 9.87
C ILE A 191 -13.18 -2.43 8.74
N ALA A 192 -13.18 -1.11 8.78
CA ALA A 192 -12.40 -0.29 7.86
C ALA A 192 -11.10 0.14 8.53
N VAL A 193 -9.98 -0.11 7.87
CA VAL A 193 -8.64 0.21 8.38
C VAL A 193 -7.98 1.20 7.43
N THR A 194 -7.49 2.31 7.98
CA THR A 194 -6.69 3.29 7.24
C THR A 194 -5.53 3.79 8.10
N LEU A 195 -4.51 4.40 7.49
CA LEU A 195 -3.60 5.23 8.30
C LEU A 195 -4.31 6.54 8.67
N THR A 196 -4.95 7.15 7.67
CA THR A 196 -5.63 8.43 7.80
C THR A 196 -7.06 8.35 7.28
N ASP A 197 -8.03 8.61 8.16
CA ASP A 197 -9.45 8.67 7.79
C ASP A 197 -9.99 10.10 7.81
N TRP A 198 -10.25 10.63 6.61
CA TRP A 198 -10.86 11.94 6.38
C TRP A 198 -12.30 11.85 5.87
N SER A 199 -12.87 10.63 5.87
CA SER A 199 -14.16 10.34 5.26
C SER A 199 -15.36 10.64 6.16
N SER A 200 -15.12 11.11 7.39
CA SER A 200 -16.19 11.44 8.35
C SER A 200 -17.17 10.26 8.54
N ASN A 201 -16.65 9.04 8.70
CA ASN A 201 -17.43 7.80 8.88
C ASN A 201 -18.37 7.42 7.71
N ALA A 202 -18.10 7.91 6.48
CA ALA A 202 -19.00 7.72 5.33
C ALA A 202 -19.30 6.26 4.98
N LEU A 203 -18.46 5.29 5.37
CA LEU A 203 -18.78 3.87 5.20
C LEU A 203 -19.97 3.46 6.08
N SER A 204 -19.96 3.82 7.36
CA SER A 204 -20.98 3.46 8.34
C SER A 204 -22.37 4.02 7.99
N GLU A 205 -22.43 5.20 7.37
CA GLU A 205 -23.68 5.84 6.98
C GLU A 205 -24.30 5.22 5.71
N ARG A 206 -23.52 4.49 4.92
CA ARG A 206 -23.91 3.98 3.60
C ARG A 206 -24.04 2.46 3.53
N THR A 207 -23.92 1.76 4.66
CA THR A 207 -24.18 0.32 4.77
C THR A 207 -25.07 0.03 5.96
N SER A 208 -25.87 -1.04 5.86
CA SER A 208 -26.68 -1.53 6.99
C SER A 208 -25.89 -2.46 7.92
N LEU A 209 -24.66 -2.83 7.55
CA LEU A 209 -23.80 -3.67 8.40
C LEU A 209 -23.18 -2.80 9.51
N PRO A 210 -23.03 -3.33 10.74
CA PRO A 210 -22.16 -2.72 11.74
C PRO A 210 -20.75 -2.45 11.18
N VAL A 211 -20.27 -1.22 11.35
CA VAL A 211 -18.94 -0.79 10.91
C VAL A 211 -18.12 -0.35 12.12
N THR A 212 -16.89 -0.85 12.22
CA THR A 212 -15.86 -0.31 13.11
C THR A 212 -14.76 0.32 12.27
N SER A 213 -14.44 1.59 12.53
CA SER A 213 -13.31 2.28 11.89
C SER A 213 -12.07 2.16 12.78
N VAL A 214 -10.95 1.77 12.19
CA VAL A 214 -9.62 1.72 12.82
C VAL A 214 -8.71 2.62 12.01
N SER A 215 -8.11 3.63 12.65
CA SER A 215 -7.18 4.54 11.98
C SER A 215 -6.08 5.00 12.93
N LEU A 216 -4.90 5.38 12.41
CA LEU A 216 -3.91 6.05 13.26
C LEU A 216 -4.35 7.49 13.56
N VAL A 217 -4.97 8.12 12.59
CA VAL A 217 -5.52 9.47 12.68
C VAL A 217 -6.84 9.55 11.91
N SER A 218 -7.82 10.28 12.45
CA SER A 218 -9.01 10.68 11.71
C SER A 218 -9.35 12.14 11.91
N GLY A 219 -10.09 12.72 10.96
CA GLY A 219 -10.61 14.07 11.07
C GLY A 219 -11.14 14.62 9.75
N GLN A 220 -10.83 15.88 9.48
CA GLN A 220 -11.37 16.65 8.36
C GLN A 220 -10.27 17.22 7.49
N TRP A 221 -10.57 17.45 6.22
CA TRP A 221 -9.68 18.13 5.30
C TRP A 221 -10.42 19.16 4.46
N GLY A 222 -9.68 20.15 3.99
CA GLY A 222 -10.17 21.18 3.08
C GLY A 222 -9.11 21.52 2.04
N TRP A 223 -9.57 21.78 0.82
CA TRP A 223 -8.71 22.23 -0.28
C TRP A 223 -9.17 23.59 -0.80
N THR A 224 -8.23 24.52 -0.85
CA THR A 224 -8.43 25.86 -1.42
C THR A 224 -7.60 25.97 -2.70
N PRO A 225 -8.19 25.86 -3.90
CA PRO A 225 -7.45 25.95 -5.15
C PRO A 225 -6.89 27.36 -5.38
N LEU A 226 -5.74 27.45 -6.06
CA LEU A 226 -5.21 28.70 -6.61
C LEU A 226 -5.75 28.87 -8.05
N PRO A 227 -6.56 29.90 -8.36
CA PRO A 227 -7.29 30.01 -9.63
C PRO A 227 -6.43 30.01 -10.89
N ASP A 228 -5.21 30.56 -10.82
CA ASP A 228 -4.31 30.74 -11.97
C ASP A 228 -3.20 29.67 -12.03
N ALA A 229 -3.39 28.54 -11.35
CA ALA A 229 -2.40 27.48 -11.31
C ALA A 229 -2.21 26.81 -12.69
N PRO A 230 -0.96 26.51 -13.09
CA PRO A 230 -0.70 25.80 -14.34
C PRO A 230 -1.28 24.38 -14.30
N VAL A 231 -1.85 23.93 -15.43
CA VAL A 231 -2.38 22.58 -15.56
C VAL A 231 -1.21 21.59 -15.73
N PRO A 232 -1.09 20.56 -14.89
CA PRO A 232 0.00 19.61 -15.00
C PRO A 232 -0.16 18.69 -16.21
N ASP A 233 0.95 18.34 -16.86
CA ASP A 233 0.97 17.34 -17.93
C ASP A 233 0.87 15.92 -17.34
N MET A 234 -0.17 15.18 -17.73
CA MET A 234 -0.54 13.88 -17.19
C MET A 234 -0.04 12.74 -18.10
N PRO A 235 0.95 11.93 -17.67
CA PRO A 235 1.40 10.79 -18.44
C PRO A 235 0.31 9.70 -18.51
N LYS A 236 0.29 8.94 -19.62
CA LYS A 236 -0.63 7.79 -19.79
C LYS A 236 -0.17 6.62 -18.92
N VAL A 237 -0.74 6.52 -17.72
CA VAL A 237 -0.42 5.45 -16.74
C VAL A 237 -1.55 4.43 -16.55
N ASN A 238 -2.60 4.47 -17.38
CA ASN A 238 -3.84 3.70 -17.18
C ASN A 238 -3.96 2.53 -18.17
N VAL A 239 -3.25 1.45 -17.91
CA VAL A 239 -3.46 0.17 -18.61
C VAL A 239 -3.63 -0.94 -17.55
N THR A 240 -4.66 -1.76 -17.74
CA THR A 240 -4.86 -3.05 -17.08
C THR A 240 -4.85 -4.10 -18.18
N SER A 241 -3.77 -4.84 -18.31
CA SER A 241 -3.69 -5.97 -19.23
C SER A 241 -2.68 -6.97 -18.70
N ARG A 242 -2.70 -8.18 -19.25
CA ARG A 242 -1.57 -9.09 -19.08
C ARG A 242 -0.37 -8.49 -19.82
N GLY A 243 0.75 -8.36 -19.13
CA GLY A 243 1.98 -7.86 -19.73
C GLY A 243 2.78 -8.96 -20.42
N GLU A 244 3.91 -8.59 -21.02
CA GLU A 244 4.82 -9.52 -21.70
C GLU A 244 5.50 -10.51 -20.75
N TRP A 245 5.65 -10.14 -19.47
CA TRP A 245 6.28 -10.95 -18.46
C TRP A 245 5.26 -11.60 -17.54
N ASP A 246 5.36 -12.92 -17.42
CA ASP A 246 4.55 -13.67 -16.46
C ASP A 246 4.99 -13.38 -15.03
N ILE A 247 4.03 -13.45 -14.12
CA ILE A 247 4.31 -13.47 -12.68
C ILE A 247 4.90 -14.84 -12.35
N LEU A 248 6.15 -14.84 -11.93
CA LEU A 248 6.91 -16.02 -11.53
C LEU A 248 7.01 -16.11 -10.01
N GLY A 249 7.25 -17.33 -9.54
CA GLY A 249 7.47 -17.57 -8.12
C GLY A 249 6.20 -17.66 -7.27
N LYS A 250 6.45 -17.76 -5.97
CA LYS A 250 5.45 -18.13 -4.97
C LYS A 250 4.47 -16.99 -4.70
N GLN A 251 3.18 -17.23 -4.94
CA GLN A 251 2.09 -16.29 -4.63
C GLN A 251 1.61 -16.45 -3.17
N SER A 252 2.51 -16.25 -2.21
CA SER A 252 2.23 -16.45 -0.76
C SER A 252 1.79 -15.22 0.00
N TRP A 253 1.71 -14.05 -0.63
CA TRP A 253 1.61 -12.77 0.07
C TRP A 253 0.24 -12.09 -0.01
N GLY A 254 -0.73 -12.66 -0.74
CA GLY A 254 -2.12 -12.18 -0.68
C GLY A 254 -2.93 -12.30 -1.98
N ARG A 255 -2.31 -12.16 -3.16
CA ARG A 255 -3.04 -12.16 -4.45
C ARG A 255 -3.92 -13.40 -4.64
N LEU A 256 -3.44 -14.58 -4.24
CA LEU A 256 -4.15 -15.86 -4.26
C LEU A 256 -4.44 -16.43 -2.86
N GLY A 257 -4.45 -15.55 -1.85
CA GLY A 257 -4.73 -15.91 -0.46
C GLY A 257 -3.52 -16.27 0.38
N MET A 258 -3.45 -15.69 1.57
CA MET A 258 -2.43 -15.94 2.58
C MET A 258 -3.08 -16.30 3.93
N LEU A 259 -2.60 -17.36 4.58
CA LEU A 259 -2.99 -17.74 5.96
C LEU A 259 -1.93 -17.35 7.00
N ALA A 260 -0.66 -17.33 6.58
CA ALA A 260 0.48 -16.85 7.33
C ALA A 260 1.56 -16.39 6.35
N PRO A 261 2.38 -15.40 6.69
CA PRO A 261 3.53 -15.01 5.87
C PRO A 261 4.50 -16.15 5.64
N ALA A 262 5.12 -16.20 4.46
CA ALA A 262 6.16 -17.18 4.19
C ALA A 262 7.52 -16.71 4.75
N ALA A 263 7.84 -15.42 4.61
CA ALA A 263 9.06 -14.79 5.10
C ALA A 263 10.35 -15.44 4.55
N ASP A 264 10.26 -15.97 3.33
CA ASP A 264 11.28 -16.84 2.73
C ASP A 264 12.06 -16.23 1.57
N LEU A 265 11.73 -15.01 1.17
CA LEU A 265 12.46 -14.29 0.14
C LEU A 265 13.90 -13.96 0.60
N GLY A 266 14.87 -14.22 -0.26
CA GLY A 266 16.28 -13.82 -0.08
C GLY A 266 16.93 -14.41 1.17
N HIS A 267 16.60 -15.63 1.59
CA HIS A 267 17.14 -16.26 2.80
C HIS A 267 18.68 -16.29 2.87
N GLU A 268 19.34 -16.39 1.72
CA GLU A 268 20.80 -16.38 1.58
C GLU A 268 21.41 -14.98 1.76
N VAL A 269 20.59 -13.93 1.72
CA VAL A 269 21.06 -12.54 1.87
C VAL A 269 21.46 -12.31 3.32
N SER A 270 22.75 -12.03 3.50
CA SER A 270 23.34 -11.59 4.78
C SER A 270 23.83 -10.15 4.70
N VAL A 271 23.98 -9.51 5.85
CA VAL A 271 24.41 -8.11 5.98
C VAL A 271 25.51 -7.97 7.01
N ARG A 272 26.35 -6.95 6.85
CA ARG A 272 27.28 -6.48 7.88
C ARG A 272 26.55 -5.54 8.84
N LYS A 273 26.94 -5.56 10.12
CA LYS A 273 26.42 -4.60 11.09
C LYS A 273 26.73 -3.17 10.62
N GLY A 274 25.70 -2.32 10.56
CA GLY A 274 25.80 -0.94 10.10
C GLY A 274 25.77 -0.76 8.58
N GLU A 275 25.66 -1.83 7.78
CA GLU A 275 25.51 -1.74 6.32
C GLU A 275 24.24 -0.96 5.98
N ARG A 276 24.36 0.09 5.16
CA ARG A 276 23.23 0.89 4.68
C ARG A 276 22.63 0.18 3.48
N ILE A 277 21.47 -0.43 3.68
CA ILE A 277 20.82 -1.26 2.66
C ILE A 277 19.41 -0.76 2.38
N LEU A 278 19.07 -0.66 1.11
CA LEU A 278 17.70 -0.40 0.67
C LEU A 278 17.12 -1.68 0.07
N VAL A 279 15.96 -2.10 0.55
CA VAL A 279 15.18 -3.18 -0.05
C VAL A 279 13.99 -2.57 -0.77
N LEU A 280 13.90 -2.77 -2.08
CA LEU A 280 12.85 -2.24 -2.95
C LEU A 280 11.92 -3.36 -3.41
N GLY A 281 10.64 -3.32 -3.02
CA GLY A 281 9.61 -4.16 -3.64
C GLY A 281 9.07 -3.54 -4.94
N THR A 282 8.81 -4.35 -5.97
CA THR A 282 8.24 -3.85 -7.24
C THR A 282 6.71 -3.91 -7.24
N GLY A 283 6.05 -2.79 -7.53
CA GLY A 283 4.60 -2.71 -7.75
C GLY A 283 3.81 -3.23 -6.55
N GLU A 284 3.07 -4.32 -6.75
CA GLU A 284 2.28 -4.98 -5.70
C GLU A 284 3.08 -6.02 -4.90
N PHE A 285 4.26 -6.44 -5.37
CA PHE A 285 5.12 -7.38 -4.65
C PHE A 285 5.90 -6.65 -3.55
N VAL A 286 5.22 -6.41 -2.43
CA VAL A 286 5.74 -5.53 -1.35
C VAL A 286 5.88 -6.21 0.00
N TRP A 287 5.09 -7.24 0.29
CA TRP A 287 5.07 -7.86 1.62
C TRP A 287 6.31 -8.72 1.92
N GLU A 288 6.67 -9.66 1.04
CA GLU A 288 7.88 -10.48 1.22
C GLU A 288 9.17 -9.64 1.19
N PRO A 289 9.31 -8.62 0.32
CA PRO A 289 10.42 -7.67 0.39
C PRO A 289 10.49 -6.88 1.71
N PHE A 290 9.33 -6.50 2.28
CA PHE A 290 9.30 -5.87 3.60
C PHE A 290 9.81 -6.81 4.70
N LEU A 291 9.41 -8.09 4.68
CA LEU A 291 9.89 -9.10 5.64
C LEU A 291 11.39 -9.36 5.50
N LEU A 292 11.91 -9.35 4.27
CA LEU A 292 13.35 -9.36 4.02
C LEU A 292 14.02 -8.14 4.68
N ALA A 293 13.53 -6.93 4.44
CA ALA A 293 14.08 -5.71 5.02
C ALA A 293 14.09 -5.75 6.57
N GLU A 294 12.99 -6.22 7.18
CA GLU A 294 12.86 -6.38 8.63
C GLU A 294 13.89 -7.38 9.19
N ARG A 295 14.11 -8.51 8.50
CA ARG A 295 15.16 -9.47 8.88
C ARG A 295 16.56 -8.85 8.83
N LEU A 296 16.84 -8.04 7.81
CA LEU A 296 18.13 -7.38 7.66
C LEU A 296 18.35 -6.28 8.71
N GLU A 297 17.31 -5.52 9.05
CA GLU A 297 17.34 -4.57 10.18
C GLU A 297 17.65 -5.30 11.50
N ALA A 298 16.97 -6.43 11.76
CA ALA A 298 17.21 -7.26 12.94
C ALA A 298 18.63 -7.88 12.98
N ALA A 299 19.23 -8.14 11.82
CA ALA A 299 20.62 -8.57 11.69
C ALA A 299 21.64 -7.43 11.90
N GLY A 300 21.18 -6.20 12.11
CA GLY A 300 21.99 -5.04 12.48
C GLY A 300 22.38 -4.13 11.31
N ALA A 301 21.76 -4.27 10.14
CA ALA A 301 21.90 -3.31 9.05
C ALA A 301 21.15 -1.99 9.37
N GLN A 302 21.59 -0.89 8.76
CA GLN A 302 20.80 0.34 8.63
C GLN A 302 19.88 0.16 7.43
N ALA A 303 18.85 -0.68 7.59
CA ALA A 303 17.95 -1.05 6.52
C ALA A 303 16.84 -0.01 6.32
N LEU A 304 16.59 0.35 5.07
CA LEU A 304 15.36 1.02 4.64
C LEU A 304 14.57 0.09 3.72
N TYR A 305 13.25 0.20 3.80
CA TYR A 305 12.31 -0.44 2.92
C TYR A 305 11.65 0.62 2.01
N GLY A 306 11.59 0.33 0.72
CA GLY A 306 10.90 1.14 -0.28
C GLY A 306 10.12 0.27 -1.27
N SER A 307 9.33 0.90 -2.13
CA SER A 307 8.69 0.19 -3.24
C SER A 307 8.53 1.08 -4.47
N THR A 308 8.43 0.45 -5.63
CA THR A 308 8.11 1.14 -6.88
C THR A 308 6.61 1.42 -6.96
N THR A 309 6.19 2.38 -7.79
CA THR A 309 4.78 2.64 -8.04
C THR A 309 4.51 3.16 -9.44
N ARG A 310 3.29 2.92 -9.93
CA ARG A 310 2.77 3.50 -11.18
C ARG A 310 2.23 4.93 -11.02
N SER A 311 2.15 5.46 -9.80
CA SER A 311 1.56 6.78 -9.52
C SER A 311 2.51 7.90 -9.97
N PRO A 312 2.11 8.78 -10.93
CA PRO A 312 2.94 9.89 -11.35
C PRO A 312 2.79 11.09 -10.40
N ILE A 313 3.85 11.39 -9.67
CA ILE A 313 3.94 12.44 -8.66
C ILE A 313 5.02 13.43 -9.10
N ALA A 314 4.76 14.72 -8.92
CA ALA A 314 5.75 15.76 -9.20
C ALA A 314 6.83 15.78 -8.12
N VAL A 315 8.08 16.05 -8.53
CA VAL A 315 9.16 16.37 -7.59
C VAL A 315 8.90 17.75 -6.99
N GLY A 316 9.03 17.84 -5.67
CA GLY A 316 8.67 18.97 -4.83
C GLY A 316 7.94 18.49 -3.57
N TYR A 317 7.95 19.34 -2.53
CA TYR A 317 7.26 19.06 -1.25
C TYR A 317 7.75 17.75 -0.62
N ALA A 318 6.88 16.75 -0.45
CA ALA A 318 7.25 15.45 0.13
C ALA A 318 8.14 14.57 -0.79
N ILE A 319 8.35 14.95 -2.05
CA ILE A 319 9.14 14.19 -3.03
C ILE A 319 10.38 14.98 -3.43
N GLU A 320 11.55 14.58 -2.94
CA GLU A 320 12.85 15.21 -3.22
C GLU A 320 13.48 14.72 -4.54
N SER A 321 13.19 13.49 -4.94
CA SER A 321 13.74 12.91 -6.17
C SER A 321 12.82 11.85 -6.76
N ALA A 322 12.90 11.64 -8.07
CA ALA A 322 12.17 10.59 -8.78
C ALA A 322 13.08 9.91 -9.81
N ILE A 323 13.04 8.57 -9.83
CA ILE A 323 13.60 7.74 -10.90
C ILE A 323 12.41 7.20 -11.69
N SER A 324 12.35 7.45 -12.99
CA SER A 324 11.31 6.95 -13.90
C SER A 324 11.88 5.87 -14.81
N PHE A 325 11.11 4.81 -15.01
CA PHE A 325 11.46 3.62 -15.81
C PHE A 325 10.16 2.90 -16.24
N THR A 326 10.23 1.82 -17.01
CA THR A 326 9.06 1.03 -17.42
C THR A 326 8.75 -0.10 -16.44
N ASP A 327 7.49 -0.50 -16.36
CA ASP A 327 7.06 -1.60 -15.50
C ASP A 327 7.75 -2.93 -15.81
N ASN A 328 7.91 -3.76 -14.78
CA ASN A 328 8.51 -5.09 -14.84
C ASN A 328 7.53 -6.18 -15.33
N TYR A 329 6.28 -5.83 -15.64
CA TYR A 329 5.31 -6.75 -16.23
C TYR A 329 5.33 -6.67 -17.77
N GLY A 330 6.02 -5.69 -18.36
CA GLY A 330 6.11 -5.52 -19.82
C GLY A 330 4.88 -4.85 -20.44
N LEU A 331 4.20 -3.99 -19.69
CA LEU A 331 3.05 -3.22 -20.18
C LEU A 331 3.46 -1.89 -20.84
N GLY A 332 4.74 -1.51 -20.74
CA GLY A 332 5.25 -0.22 -21.22
C GLY A 332 4.71 0.96 -20.42
N ILE A 333 4.23 0.72 -19.20
CA ILE A 333 3.67 1.74 -18.31
C ILE A 333 4.82 2.40 -17.54
N PRO A 334 4.82 3.75 -17.42
CA PRO A 334 5.77 4.43 -16.54
C PRO A 334 5.58 4.01 -15.08
N ASN A 335 6.66 3.51 -14.49
CA ASN A 335 6.83 3.29 -13.07
C ASN A 335 7.88 4.25 -12.49
N PHE A 336 7.80 4.42 -11.18
CA PHE A 336 8.58 5.40 -10.44
C PHE A 336 9.12 4.80 -9.15
N VAL A 337 10.33 5.24 -8.77
CA VAL A 337 10.87 5.13 -7.41
C VAL A 337 11.12 6.55 -6.93
N TYR A 338 10.57 6.88 -5.78
CA TYR A 338 10.67 8.22 -5.20
C TYR A 338 11.64 8.24 -4.03
N ASN A 339 12.21 9.42 -3.77
CA ASN A 339 13.07 9.69 -2.63
C ASN A 339 14.27 8.73 -2.49
N VAL A 340 14.85 8.28 -3.60
CA VAL A 340 16.04 7.40 -3.61
C VAL A 340 17.24 8.05 -4.28
N ALA A 341 17.06 8.78 -5.39
CA ALA A 341 18.17 9.25 -6.23
C ALA A 341 19.10 10.28 -5.55
N HIS A 342 18.63 10.93 -4.48
CA HIS A 342 19.43 11.88 -3.70
C HIS A 342 20.16 11.22 -2.52
N GLN A 343 19.89 9.94 -2.24
CA GLN A 343 20.48 9.20 -1.14
C GLN A 343 21.71 8.40 -1.58
N GLN A 344 22.36 7.71 -0.64
CA GLN A 344 23.50 6.83 -0.89
C GLN A 344 23.40 5.57 -0.02
N PHE A 345 23.57 4.41 -0.64
CA PHE A 345 23.51 3.10 0.01
C PHE A 345 24.78 2.30 -0.26
N ASP A 346 25.07 1.34 0.61
CA ASP A 346 26.17 0.40 0.38
C ASP A 346 25.70 -0.74 -0.55
N ARG A 347 24.41 -1.07 -0.50
CA ARG A 347 23.75 -2.05 -1.37
C ARG A 347 22.26 -1.76 -1.54
N ILE A 348 21.71 -2.06 -2.72
CA ILE A 348 20.27 -2.05 -2.99
C ILE A 348 19.84 -3.44 -3.45
N LEU A 349 18.77 -3.95 -2.85
CA LEU A 349 18.09 -5.18 -3.27
C LEU A 349 16.80 -4.81 -3.99
N VAL A 350 16.68 -5.16 -5.26
CA VAL A 350 15.45 -5.00 -6.06
C VAL A 350 14.71 -6.32 -6.06
N CYS A 351 13.64 -6.40 -5.28
CA CYS A 351 12.84 -7.61 -5.12
C CYS A 351 11.67 -7.61 -6.08
N THR A 352 11.54 -8.67 -6.89
CA THR A 352 10.50 -8.79 -7.89
C THR A 352 9.86 -10.17 -7.94
N GLU A 353 8.60 -10.20 -8.38
CA GLU A 353 7.84 -11.43 -8.69
C GLU A 353 7.80 -11.75 -10.19
N THR A 354 8.56 -11.03 -11.00
CA THR A 354 8.76 -11.29 -12.44
C THR A 354 10.21 -11.74 -12.63
N PRO A 355 10.59 -12.37 -13.77
CA PRO A 355 11.97 -12.82 -13.98
C PRO A 355 12.96 -11.64 -13.91
N ALA A 356 14.21 -11.90 -13.52
CA ALA A 356 15.17 -10.83 -13.25
C ALA A 356 15.42 -9.93 -14.48
N GLU A 357 15.44 -10.51 -15.68
CA GLU A 357 15.56 -9.82 -16.97
C GLU A 357 14.39 -8.86 -17.30
N SER A 358 13.27 -8.95 -16.58
CA SER A 358 12.15 -8.01 -16.75
C SER A 358 12.39 -6.64 -16.11
N ILE A 359 13.39 -6.52 -15.23
CA ILE A 359 13.70 -5.25 -14.57
C ILE A 359 14.34 -4.28 -15.58
N ASP A 360 13.74 -3.10 -15.72
CA ASP A 360 14.22 -2.08 -16.64
C ASP A 360 15.68 -1.69 -16.35
N THR A 361 16.52 -1.79 -17.38
CA THR A 361 17.92 -1.36 -17.33
C THR A 361 18.12 0.10 -16.93
N GLN A 362 17.14 0.98 -17.19
CA GLN A 362 17.16 2.38 -16.76
C GLN A 362 17.05 2.48 -15.23
N LEU A 363 16.20 1.65 -14.60
CA LEU A 363 16.15 1.57 -13.13
C LEU A 363 17.50 1.10 -12.59
N LEU A 364 18.04 0.00 -13.12
CA LEU A 364 19.32 -0.55 -12.64
C LEU A 364 20.48 0.45 -12.77
N LYS A 365 20.56 1.18 -13.89
CA LYS A 365 21.56 2.23 -14.10
C LYS A 365 21.41 3.36 -13.08
N ALA A 366 20.19 3.85 -12.86
CA ALA A 366 19.95 4.92 -11.90
C ALA A 366 20.25 4.47 -10.44
N LEU A 367 19.93 3.22 -10.09
CA LEU A 367 20.25 2.68 -8.77
C LEU A 367 21.77 2.49 -8.59
N ALA A 368 22.50 2.15 -9.65
CA ALA A 368 23.96 2.03 -9.61
C ALA A 368 24.68 3.39 -9.43
N GLU A 369 24.00 4.52 -9.64
CA GLU A 369 24.53 5.86 -9.32
C GLU A 369 24.46 6.17 -7.81
N VAL A 370 23.60 5.48 -7.06
CA VAL A 370 23.39 5.70 -5.62
C VAL A 370 23.85 4.54 -4.74
N ALA A 371 24.27 3.42 -5.33
CA ALA A 371 24.85 2.29 -4.62
C ALA A 371 25.87 1.53 -5.48
N PRO A 372 27.00 1.10 -4.90
CA PRO A 372 28.02 0.34 -5.64
C PRO A 372 27.57 -1.10 -5.96
N VAL A 373 26.54 -1.60 -5.27
CA VAL A 373 25.99 -2.95 -5.44
C VAL A 373 24.47 -2.86 -5.59
N VAL A 374 23.96 -3.35 -6.71
CA VAL A 374 22.53 -3.51 -6.98
C VAL A 374 22.28 -4.97 -7.33
N GLU A 375 21.50 -5.66 -6.51
CA GLU A 375 21.17 -7.08 -6.67
C GLU A 375 19.67 -7.22 -6.94
N ILE A 376 19.30 -8.09 -7.89
CA ILE A 376 17.91 -8.47 -8.10
C ILE A 376 17.64 -9.73 -7.27
N VAL A 377 16.57 -9.70 -6.48
CA VAL A 377 16.15 -10.83 -5.64
C VAL A 377 14.81 -11.33 -6.15
N THR A 378 14.79 -12.58 -6.61
CA THR A 378 13.59 -13.30 -7.05
C THR A 378 13.42 -14.57 -6.20
N TYR A 379 12.36 -15.34 -6.48
CA TYR A 379 12.18 -16.68 -5.91
C TYR A 379 12.85 -17.80 -6.73
N GLU A 380 13.46 -17.47 -7.87
CA GLU A 380 14.07 -18.42 -8.79
C GLU A 380 15.57 -18.63 -8.55
#